data_AF-A0A2V8VIG0-F1
#
_entry.id   AF-A0A2V8VIG0-F1
#
_cell.length_a   1.000
_cell.length_b   1.000
_cell.length_c   1.000
_cell.angle_alpha   90.00
_cell.angle_beta   90.00
_cell.angle_gamma   90.00
#
_symmetry.space_group_name_H-M   'P 1'
#
loop_
_entity.id
_entity.type
_entity.pdbx_description
1 polymer ?
#
loop_
_entity_poly.entity_id
_entity_poly.type
_entity_poly.pdbx_seq_one_letter_code
_entity_poly.pdbx_strand_id
1 'polypeptide(L)'
;MANHESLFDIPALVLAMPSDFRMVAKRELLLIPIFGWALWLAGFIFIDRSDREKAIRKLDRTVGLIRRGRSVVVFAEGTRSADGRLLPFKKGGFVLALQAGVPIVPVAIRGGREVLPKGSLRARPGTIEVVFRTPVPTTTYSLHSKEALIAAVRERIVAGLKPPRAEFN
;
A
#
# COMPACT_ATOMS: atom_id res chain seq x y z
N MET A 1 5.23 0.64 -2.40
CA MET A 1 3.87 1.23 -2.36
C MET A 1 3.03 0.58 -3.43
N ALA A 2 1.81 0.16 -3.11
CA ALA A 2 0.95 -0.61 -4.01
C ALA A 2 -0.43 0.05 -4.22
N ASN A 3 -1.11 -0.31 -5.31
CA ASN A 3 -2.56 -0.12 -5.45
C ASN A 3 -3.33 -1.11 -4.56
N HIS A 4 -4.61 -0.85 -4.32
CA HIS A 4 -5.43 -1.69 -3.46
C HIS A 4 -6.86 -1.86 -3.98
N GLU A 5 -7.29 -3.10 -4.18
CA GLU A 5 -8.61 -3.45 -4.72
C GLU A 5 -9.29 -4.57 -3.92
N SER A 6 -8.52 -5.39 -3.19
CA SER A 6 -9.02 -6.58 -2.49
C SER A 6 -8.35 -6.81 -1.14
N LEU A 7 -9.02 -7.52 -0.23
CA LEU A 7 -8.34 -7.99 0.99
C LEU A 7 -7.24 -8.99 0.67
N PHE A 8 -7.35 -9.71 -0.46
CA PHE A 8 -6.35 -10.68 -0.90
C PHE A 8 -5.08 -10.03 -1.46
N ASP A 9 -5.04 -8.70 -1.65
CA ASP A 9 -3.81 -8.00 -2.01
C ASP A 9 -2.73 -8.13 -0.91
N ILE A 10 -3.18 -8.20 0.36
CA ILE A 10 -2.29 -8.33 1.52
C ILE A 10 -1.57 -9.70 1.51
N PRO A 11 -2.27 -10.85 1.52
CA PRO A 11 -1.59 -12.14 1.45
C PRO A 11 -0.81 -12.31 0.16
N ALA A 12 -1.28 -11.78 -0.98
CA ALA A 12 -0.50 -11.81 -2.22
C ALA A 12 0.85 -11.08 -2.07
N LEU A 13 0.86 -9.90 -1.45
CA LEU A 13 2.10 -9.19 -1.12
C LEU A 13 2.98 -9.97 -0.13
N VAL A 14 2.39 -10.58 0.91
CA VAL A 14 3.15 -11.40 1.88
C VAL A 14 3.87 -12.54 1.18
N LEU A 15 3.19 -13.24 0.26
CA LEU A 15 3.77 -14.36 -0.48
C LEU A 15 4.80 -13.94 -1.53
N ALA A 16 4.63 -12.76 -2.14
CA ALA A 16 5.50 -12.28 -3.19
C ALA A 16 6.72 -11.48 -2.70
N MET A 17 6.71 -10.99 -1.46
CA MET A 17 7.78 -10.14 -0.95
C MET A 17 9.04 -10.95 -0.65
N PRO A 18 10.22 -10.54 -1.15
CA PRO A 18 11.48 -11.27 -0.92
C PRO A 18 12.08 -11.03 0.48
N SER A 19 11.44 -10.21 1.31
CA SER A 19 11.98 -9.79 2.61
C SER A 19 10.88 -9.40 3.58
N ASP A 20 11.24 -9.37 4.87
CA ASP A 20 10.38 -8.89 5.93
C ASP A 20 9.96 -7.43 5.71
N PHE A 21 8.66 -7.18 5.86
CA PHE A 21 8.11 -5.83 5.82
C PHE A 21 7.14 -5.60 6.97
N ARG A 22 6.82 -4.32 7.19
CA ARG A 22 5.71 -3.89 8.06
C ARG A 22 4.72 -3.12 7.22
N MET A 23 3.42 -3.33 7.43
CA MET A 23 2.40 -2.61 6.68
C MET A 23 1.75 -1.55 7.55
N VAL A 24 1.43 -0.40 6.93
CA VAL A 24 0.62 0.62 7.59
C VAL A 24 -0.87 0.25 7.46
N ALA A 25 -1.51 0.00 8.59
CA ALA A 25 -2.88 -0.50 8.69
C ALA A 25 -3.81 0.48 9.42
N LYS A 26 -5.12 0.38 9.16
CA LYS A 26 -6.16 1.15 9.87
C LYS A 26 -6.28 0.61 11.30
N ARG A 27 -6.31 1.49 12.32
CA ARG A 27 -6.38 1.07 13.74
C ARG A 27 -7.56 0.14 14.03
N GLU A 28 -8.70 0.38 13.39
CA GLU A 28 -9.93 -0.39 13.58
C GLU A 28 -9.81 -1.84 13.10
N LEU A 29 -8.81 -2.18 12.27
CA LEU A 29 -8.54 -3.57 11.91
C LEU A 29 -8.13 -4.42 13.12
N LEU A 30 -7.60 -3.81 14.19
CA LEU A 30 -7.32 -4.52 15.46
C LEU A 30 -8.59 -5.07 16.12
N LEU A 31 -9.77 -4.53 15.78
CA LEU A 31 -11.04 -4.94 16.36
C LEU A 31 -11.60 -6.21 15.69
N ILE A 32 -11.03 -6.65 14.56
CA ILE A 32 -11.45 -7.86 13.87
C ILE A 32 -10.74 -9.05 14.53
N PRO A 33 -11.46 -9.99 15.19
CA PRO A 33 -10.84 -11.14 15.85
C PRO A 33 -10.07 -11.99 14.85
N ILE A 34 -8.99 -12.63 15.32
CA ILE A 34 -8.08 -13.48 14.53
C ILE A 34 -7.27 -12.65 13.52
N PHE A 35 -7.91 -11.99 12.55
CA PHE A 35 -7.24 -11.21 11.51
C PHE A 35 -6.47 -10.01 12.08
N GLY A 36 -7.13 -9.18 12.89
CA GLY A 36 -6.51 -8.02 13.53
C GLY A 36 -5.34 -8.39 14.43
N TRP A 37 -5.48 -9.51 15.15
CA TRP A 37 -4.45 -10.04 16.03
C TRP A 37 -3.26 -10.60 15.25
N ALA A 38 -3.51 -11.33 14.16
CA ALA A 38 -2.45 -11.82 13.27
C ALA A 38 -1.65 -10.64 12.68
N LEU A 39 -2.31 -9.58 12.23
CA LEU A 39 -1.63 -8.37 11.75
C LEU A 39 -0.81 -7.69 12.86
N TRP A 40 -1.33 -7.66 14.09
CA TRP A 40 -0.61 -7.12 15.25
C TRP A 40 0.63 -7.94 15.61
N LEU A 41 0.52 -9.26 15.66
CA LEU A 41 1.64 -10.18 15.88
C LEU A 41 2.69 -10.08 14.76
N ALA A 42 2.26 -9.83 13.52
CA ALA A 42 3.14 -9.54 12.39
C ALA A 42 3.85 -8.16 12.47
N GLY A 43 3.56 -7.37 13.51
CA GLY A 43 4.20 -6.09 13.79
C GLY A 43 3.67 -4.92 12.94
N PHE A 44 2.47 -5.03 12.37
CA PHE A 44 1.91 -3.99 11.51
C PHE A 44 1.74 -2.66 12.26
N ILE A 45 1.91 -1.57 11.53
CA ILE A 45 1.88 -0.21 12.07
C ILE A 45 0.45 0.30 11.97
N PHE A 46 -0.29 0.23 13.07
CA PHE A 46 -1.67 0.71 13.13
C PHE A 46 -1.71 2.22 13.33
N ILE A 47 -2.28 2.94 12.38
CA ILE A 47 -2.46 4.39 12.43
C ILE A 47 -3.94 4.72 12.61
N ASP A 48 -4.21 5.60 13.57
CA ASP A 48 -5.48 6.27 13.67
C ASP A 48 -5.47 7.46 12.71
N ARG A 49 -6.32 7.41 11.69
CA ARG A 49 -6.36 8.44 10.65
C ARG A 49 -7.28 9.62 11.01
N SER A 50 -8.06 9.49 12.09
CA SER A 50 -8.90 10.58 12.60
C SER A 50 -8.09 11.60 13.39
N ASP A 51 -6.99 11.16 14.03
CA ASP A 51 -6.09 11.99 14.81
C ASP A 51 -4.78 12.24 14.04
N ARG A 52 -4.72 13.38 13.35
CA ARG A 52 -3.59 13.76 12.48
C ARG A 52 -2.28 13.85 13.25
N GLU A 53 -2.27 14.37 14.46
CA GLU A 53 -1.04 14.51 15.25
C GLU A 53 -0.50 13.16 15.72
N LYS A 54 -1.38 12.28 16.23
CA LYS A 54 -0.98 10.92 16.58
C LYS A 54 -0.50 10.13 15.36
N ALA A 55 -1.11 10.35 14.19
CA ALA A 55 -0.63 9.77 12.95
C ALA A 55 0.80 10.23 12.62
N ILE A 56 1.08 11.53 12.74
CA ILE A 56 2.42 12.10 12.49
C ILE A 56 3.46 11.51 13.46
N ARG A 57 3.20 11.48 14.77
CA ARG A 57 4.15 10.90 15.75
C ARG A 57 4.45 9.42 15.47
N LYS A 58 3.44 8.66 15.01
CA LYS A 58 3.65 7.26 14.59
C LYS A 58 4.46 7.15 13.29
N LEU A 59 4.32 8.11 12.38
CA LEU A 59 5.16 8.18 11.19
C LEU A 59 6.64 8.42 11.56
N ASP A 60 6.93 9.29 12.54
CA ASP A 60 8.32 9.51 12.99
C ASP A 60 8.98 8.23 13.54
N ARG A 61 8.25 7.47 14.35
CA ARG A 61 8.72 6.14 14.79
C ARG A 61 8.93 5.18 13.61
N THR A 62 8.09 5.27 12.59
CA THR A 62 8.19 4.47 11.37
C THR A 62 9.43 4.85 10.56
N VAL A 63 9.78 6.14 10.49
CA VAL A 63 11.04 6.59 9.86
C VAL A 63 12.25 5.90 10.49
N GLY A 64 12.28 5.80 11.82
CA GLY A 64 13.36 5.12 12.55
C GLY A 64 13.46 3.62 12.19
N LEU A 65 12.34 2.94 11.97
CA LEU A 65 12.33 1.53 11.53
C LEU A 65 12.85 1.38 10.10
N ILE A 66 12.41 2.26 9.20
CA ILE A 66 12.82 2.27 7.80
C ILE A 66 14.32 2.50 7.69
N ARG A 67 14.87 3.47 8.43
CA ARG A 67 16.31 3.77 8.46
C ARG A 67 17.15 2.61 9.00
N ARG A 68 16.57 1.72 9.80
CA ARG A 68 17.22 0.47 10.28
C ARG A 68 17.09 -0.70 9.29
N GLY A 69 16.72 -0.43 8.04
CA GLY A 69 16.65 -1.42 6.96
C GLY A 69 15.33 -2.19 6.86
N ARG A 70 14.28 -1.79 7.58
CA ARG A 70 12.96 -2.45 7.47
C ARG A 70 12.15 -1.87 6.32
N SER A 71 11.65 -2.73 5.44
CA SER A 71 10.70 -2.33 4.40
C SER A 71 9.33 -1.99 5.01
N VAL A 72 8.71 -0.93 4.49
CA VAL A 72 7.34 -0.56 4.86
C VAL A 72 6.43 -0.56 3.64
N VAL A 73 5.34 -1.32 3.73
CA VAL A 73 4.31 -1.39 2.71
C VAL A 73 3.21 -0.37 3.03
N VAL A 74 2.86 0.41 2.02
CA VAL A 74 1.74 1.35 2.04
C VAL A 74 0.92 1.13 0.78
N PHE A 75 -0.38 0.92 0.96
CA PHE A 75 -1.37 1.03 -0.10
C PHE A 75 -1.65 2.51 -0.35
N ALA A 76 -1.20 3.03 -1.50
CA ALA A 76 -1.08 4.46 -1.74
C ALA A 76 -2.45 5.18 -1.71
N GLU A 77 -3.52 4.51 -2.10
CA GLU A 77 -4.90 5.01 -2.10
C GLU A 77 -5.49 5.12 -0.69
N GLY A 78 -4.95 4.33 0.25
CA GLY A 78 -5.41 4.24 1.62
C GLY A 78 -6.74 3.48 1.81
N THR A 79 -7.39 3.05 0.73
CA THR A 79 -8.61 2.24 0.74
C THR A 79 -8.66 1.38 -0.51
N ARG A 80 -9.48 0.33 -0.51
CA ARG A 80 -9.72 -0.49 -1.69
C ARG A 80 -10.56 0.28 -2.71
N SER A 81 -10.19 0.21 -3.98
CA SER A 81 -11.04 0.65 -5.08
C SER A 81 -12.30 -0.21 -5.17
N ALA A 82 -13.44 0.42 -5.42
CA ALA A 82 -14.73 -0.26 -5.55
C ALA A 82 -15.07 -0.61 -7.00
N ASP A 83 -14.48 0.07 -7.97
CA ASP A 83 -14.70 -0.10 -9.42
C ASP A 83 -13.43 -0.55 -10.18
N GLY A 84 -12.30 -0.75 -9.47
CA GLY A 84 -11.03 -1.18 -10.09
C GLY A 84 -10.28 -0.01 -10.73
N ARG A 85 -10.77 1.22 -10.57
CA ARG A 85 -10.02 2.41 -10.95
C ARG A 85 -9.04 2.79 -9.85
N LEU A 86 -7.82 3.15 -10.26
CA LEU A 86 -6.79 3.61 -9.35
C LEU A 86 -7.18 4.98 -8.74
N LEU A 87 -7.43 4.99 -7.43
CA LEU A 87 -7.86 6.19 -6.70
C LEU A 87 -6.71 7.19 -6.50
N PRO A 88 -7.02 8.45 -6.10
CA PRO A 88 -6.00 9.42 -5.72
C PRO A 88 -5.13 8.92 -4.56
N PHE A 89 -3.82 9.12 -4.69
CA PHE A 89 -2.86 8.72 -3.67
C PHE A 89 -2.83 9.66 -2.48
N LYS A 90 -2.74 9.09 -1.28
CA LYS A 90 -2.60 9.82 -0.02
C LYS A 90 -1.14 10.21 0.20
N LYS A 91 -0.92 11.46 0.62
CA LYS A 91 0.42 12.05 0.75
C LYS A 91 1.28 11.45 1.87
N GLY A 92 0.66 10.89 2.92
CA GLY A 92 1.37 10.47 4.14
C GLY A 92 2.51 9.48 3.92
N GLY A 93 2.31 8.47 3.06
CA GLY A 93 3.36 7.50 2.74
C GLY A 93 4.55 8.13 1.99
N PHE A 94 4.29 9.13 1.14
CA PHE A 94 5.33 9.83 0.38
C PHE A 94 6.14 10.76 1.27
N VAL A 95 5.47 11.46 2.19
CA VAL A 95 6.15 12.26 3.22
C VAL A 95 7.06 11.38 4.07
N LEU A 96 6.57 10.21 4.48
CA LEU A 96 7.36 9.24 5.24
C LEU A 96 8.63 8.79 4.47
N ALA A 97 8.48 8.45 3.19
CA ALA A 97 9.62 8.04 2.35
C ALA A 97 10.64 9.17 2.17
N LEU A 98 10.18 10.41 1.92
CA LEU A 98 11.02 11.60 1.82
C LEU A 98 11.80 11.86 3.12
N GLN A 99 11.12 11.84 4.27
CA GLN A 99 11.75 12.04 5.58
C GLN A 99 12.74 10.93 5.93
N ALA A 100 12.42 9.69 5.57
CA ALA A 100 13.31 8.55 5.77
C ALA A 100 14.50 8.55 4.83
N GLY A 101 14.42 9.24 3.68
CA GLY A 101 15.48 9.27 2.67
C GLY A 101 15.63 7.94 1.93
N VAL A 102 14.55 7.18 1.77
CA VAL A 102 14.57 5.85 1.14
C VAL A 102 13.80 5.81 -0.17
N PRO A 103 14.23 4.99 -1.15
CA PRO A 103 13.51 4.85 -2.41
C PRO A 103 12.12 4.24 -2.19
N ILE A 104 11.19 4.60 -3.07
CA ILE A 104 9.86 3.99 -3.13
C ILE A 104 9.86 2.94 -4.24
N VAL A 105 9.61 1.67 -3.89
CA VAL A 105 9.35 0.61 -4.88
C VAL A 105 7.87 0.63 -5.26
N PRO A 106 7.48 0.99 -6.50
CA PRO A 106 6.10 0.92 -6.94
C PRO A 106 5.72 -0.54 -7.23
N VAL A 107 4.53 -0.94 -6.79
CA VAL A 107 4.03 -2.31 -6.95
C VAL A 107 2.64 -2.24 -7.54
N ALA A 108 2.41 -2.98 -8.62
CA ALA A 108 1.10 -3.11 -9.21
C ALA A 108 0.54 -4.51 -8.92
N ILE A 109 -0.66 -4.55 -8.34
CA ILE A 109 -1.38 -5.76 -7.97
C ILE A 109 -2.61 -5.87 -8.87
N ARG A 110 -2.81 -7.04 -9.46
CA ARG A 110 -3.89 -7.32 -10.42
C ARG A 110 -4.59 -8.61 -10.05
N GLY A 111 -5.87 -8.76 -10.39
CA GLY A 111 -6.62 -10.00 -10.16
C GLY A 111 -7.26 -10.11 -8.77
N GLY A 112 -6.87 -9.24 -7.83
CA GLY A 112 -7.38 -9.26 -6.46
C GLY A 112 -8.90 -9.00 -6.39
N ARG A 113 -9.39 -8.07 -7.21
CA ARG A 113 -10.82 -7.71 -7.30
C ARG A 113 -11.66 -8.90 -7.76
N GLU A 114 -11.19 -9.63 -8.77
CA GLU A 114 -11.87 -10.79 -9.34
C GLU A 114 -11.97 -11.94 -8.33
N VAL A 115 -10.96 -12.09 -7.48
CA VAL A 115 -10.93 -13.05 -6.37
C VAL A 115 -11.88 -12.63 -5.24
N LEU A 116 -11.81 -11.37 -4.79
CA LEU A 116 -12.68 -10.87 -3.74
C LEU A 116 -12.94 -9.36 -3.90
N PRO A 117 -14.09 -8.96 -4.50
CA PRO A 117 -14.45 -7.56 -4.62
C PRO A 117 -14.65 -6.90 -3.24
N LYS A 118 -14.41 -5.59 -3.17
CA LYS A 118 -14.69 -4.81 -1.96
C LYS A 118 -16.15 -4.99 -1.51
N GLY A 119 -16.34 -5.33 -0.24
CA GLY A 119 -17.66 -5.53 0.36
C GLY A 119 -18.23 -6.95 0.20
N SER A 120 -17.61 -7.79 -0.64
CA SER A 120 -17.99 -9.20 -0.74
C SER A 120 -17.36 -10.04 0.38
N LEU A 121 -18.06 -11.09 0.79
CA LEU A 121 -17.53 -12.19 1.61
C LEU A 121 -17.30 -13.47 0.79
N ARG A 122 -17.80 -13.52 -0.45
CA ARG A 122 -17.71 -14.69 -1.33
C ARG A 122 -16.47 -14.58 -2.21
N ALA A 123 -15.41 -15.26 -1.79
CA ALA A 123 -14.19 -15.40 -2.59
C ALA A 123 -14.43 -16.34 -3.78
N ARG A 124 -13.70 -16.09 -4.88
CA ARG A 124 -13.70 -16.90 -6.11
C ARG A 124 -12.26 -17.36 -6.41
N PRO A 125 -12.07 -18.57 -6.96
CA PRO A 125 -10.77 -18.96 -7.48
C PRO A 125 -10.28 -17.96 -8.54
N GLY A 126 -8.98 -17.65 -8.53
CA GLY A 126 -8.37 -16.73 -9.47
C GLY A 126 -6.89 -16.52 -9.17
N THR A 127 -6.22 -15.83 -10.09
CA THR A 127 -4.79 -15.53 -9.99
C THR A 127 -4.60 -14.08 -9.61
N ILE A 128 -3.76 -13.82 -8.60
CA ILE A 128 -3.33 -12.47 -8.23
C ILE A 128 -1.87 -12.30 -8.67
N GLU A 129 -1.61 -11.32 -9.52
CA GLU A 129 -0.28 -10.96 -9.97
C GLU A 129 0.26 -9.80 -9.13
N VAL A 130 1.51 -9.92 -8.64
CA VAL A 130 2.22 -8.84 -7.95
C VAL A 130 3.42 -8.45 -8.80
N VAL A 131 3.41 -7.24 -9.33
CA VAL A 131 4.42 -6.74 -10.27
C VAL A 131 5.21 -5.61 -9.60
N PHE A 132 6.44 -5.92 -9.20
CA PHE A 132 7.39 -4.93 -8.70
C PHE A 132 7.97 -4.11 -9.85
N ARG A 133 8.08 -2.79 -9.67
CA ARG A 133 8.62 -1.86 -10.67
C ARG A 133 9.91 -1.23 -10.18
N THR A 134 10.64 -0.62 -11.11
CA THR A 134 11.90 0.07 -10.80
C THR A 134 11.71 1.09 -9.68
N PRO A 135 12.54 1.06 -8.63
CA PRO A 135 12.44 1.99 -7.52
C PRO A 135 12.53 3.45 -7.98
N VAL A 136 11.78 4.33 -7.31
CA VAL A 136 11.86 5.78 -7.46
C VAL A 136 12.72 6.33 -6.33
N PRO A 137 13.92 6.86 -6.61
CA PRO A 137 14.73 7.51 -5.59
C PRO A 137 14.00 8.72 -5.02
N THR A 138 14.05 8.90 -3.70
CA THR A 138 13.51 10.11 -3.05
C THR A 138 14.50 11.26 -3.00
N THR A 139 15.78 10.99 -3.24
CA THR A 139 16.89 11.97 -3.14
C THR A 139 16.76 13.14 -4.12
N THR A 140 16.04 12.95 -5.23
CA THR A 140 15.78 13.99 -6.24
C THR A 140 14.51 14.81 -5.96
N TYR A 141 13.83 14.55 -4.84
CA TYR A 141 12.57 15.19 -4.47
C TYR A 141 12.65 15.82 -3.07
N SER A 142 11.72 16.71 -2.78
CA SER A 142 11.56 17.37 -1.49
C SER A 142 10.09 17.41 -1.07
N LEU A 143 9.82 17.89 0.15
CA LEU A 143 8.44 18.10 0.60
C LEU A 143 7.68 19.10 -0.27
N HIS A 144 8.37 20.03 -0.92
CA HIS A 144 7.80 21.00 -1.86
C HIS A 144 7.46 20.35 -3.21
N SER A 145 8.29 19.41 -3.69
CA SER A 145 8.07 18.70 -4.96
C SER A 145 7.39 17.33 -4.82
N LYS A 146 6.79 17.04 -3.65
CA LYS A 146 6.14 15.74 -3.36
C LYS A 146 5.06 15.33 -4.37
N GLU A 147 4.37 16.28 -5.00
CA GLU A 147 3.34 15.96 -6.00
C GLU A 147 3.96 15.33 -7.27
N ALA A 148 5.18 15.76 -7.65
CA ALA A 148 5.92 15.14 -8.74
C ALA A 148 6.37 13.71 -8.38
N LEU A 149 6.78 13.48 -7.12
CA LEU A 149 7.09 12.13 -6.63
C LEU A 149 5.84 11.23 -6.67
N ILE A 150 4.69 11.75 -6.23
CA ILE A 150 3.41 11.03 -6.27
C ILE A 150 3.07 10.64 -7.71
N ALA A 151 3.18 11.59 -8.65
CA ALA A 151 2.93 11.35 -10.07
C ALA A 151 3.86 10.28 -10.64
N ALA A 152 5.17 10.37 -10.38
CA ALA A 152 6.18 9.42 -10.86
C ALA A 152 5.96 7.99 -10.35
N VAL A 153 5.54 7.84 -9.08
CA VAL A 153 5.19 6.53 -8.51
C VAL A 153 3.87 6.02 -9.10
N ARG A 154 2.87 6.91 -9.25
CA ARG A 154 1.58 6.54 -9.84
C ARG A 154 1.72 6.05 -11.26
N GLU A 155 2.49 6.75 -12.10
CA GLU A 155 2.78 6.36 -13.47
C GLU A 155 3.37 4.95 -13.54
N ARG A 156 4.35 4.63 -12.69
CA ARG A 156 4.97 3.30 -12.64
C ARG A 156 3.99 2.21 -12.20
N ILE A 157 3.11 2.51 -11.24
CA ILE A 157 2.03 1.58 -10.85
C ILE A 157 1.08 1.36 -12.02
N VAL A 158 0.62 2.42 -12.68
CA VAL A 158 -0.28 2.32 -13.85
C VAL A 158 0.34 1.53 -14.99
N ALA A 159 1.61 1.77 -15.33
CA ALA A 159 2.33 0.98 -16.33
C ALA A 159 2.43 -0.51 -15.94
N GLY A 160 2.36 -0.79 -14.64
CA GLY A 160 2.28 -2.12 -14.07
C GLY A 160 0.85 -2.66 -13.93
N LEU A 161 -0.21 -1.94 -14.27
CA LEU A 161 -1.59 -2.46 -14.28
C LEU A 161 -1.95 -2.97 -15.67
N LYS A 162 -2.95 -3.85 -15.76
CA LYS A 162 -3.60 -4.19 -17.03
C LYS A 162 -4.72 -3.16 -17.27
N PRO A 163 -5.04 -2.79 -18.52
CA PRO A 163 -6.24 -2.00 -18.78
C PRO A 163 -7.46 -2.73 -18.19
N PRO A 164 -8.49 -2.01 -17.72
CA PRO A 164 -9.73 -2.63 -17.29
C PRO A 164 -10.22 -3.54 -18.41
N ARG A 165 -10.58 -4.78 -18.10
CA ARG A 165 -11.26 -5.63 -19.09
C ARG A 165 -12.49 -4.85 -19.55
N ALA A 166 -12.66 -4.66 -20.86
CA ALA A 166 -13.90 -4.13 -21.40
C ALA A 166 -15.02 -5.02 -20.87
N GLU A 167 -15.95 -4.43 -20.13
CA GLU A 167 -17.15 -5.14 -19.67
C GLU A 167 -17.96 -5.46 -20.93
N PHE A 168 -17.85 -6.68 -21.42
CA PHE A 168 -18.87 -7.23 -22.31
C PHE A 168 -20.07 -7.55 -21.41
N ASN A 169 -21.03 -6.62 -21.38
CA ASN A 169 -22.41 -6.90 -21.00
C ASN A 169 -23.18 -7.34 -22.24
#